data_AF-A0A2E9J8N4-F1
#
_entry.id   AF-A0A2E9J8N4-F1
#
_cell.length_a   1.000
_cell.length_b   1.000
_cell.length_c   1.000
_cell.angle_alpha   90.00
_cell.angle_beta   90.00
_cell.angle_gamma   90.00
#
_symmetry.space_group_name_H-M   'P 1'
#
loop_
_entity.id
_entity.type
_entity.pdbx_description
1 polymer ?
#
loop_
_entity_poly.entity_id
_entity_poly.type
_entity_poly.pdbx_seq_one_letter_code
_entity_poly.pdbx_strand_id
1 'polypeptide(L)'
;MAKKIDIDKKNMIKMLSPETFNIDVKTLADKMPLMDAILHYCELHKLEYETAASLISTDLKRVLRKEAEELNFIQATSKLPI
;
A
#
# COMPACT_ATOMS: atom_id res chain seq x y z
N MET A 1 -3.67 -31.32 -31.28
CA MET A 1 -3.44 -31.79 -29.89
C MET A 1 -1.95 -31.65 -29.63
N ALA A 2 -1.43 -31.06 -28.56
CA ALA A 2 -1.99 -30.68 -27.27
C ALA A 2 -1.32 -29.38 -26.77
N LYS A 3 -2.11 -28.58 -26.05
CA LYS A 3 -1.72 -27.42 -25.25
C LYS A 3 -0.48 -27.71 -24.40
N LYS A 4 0.52 -26.83 -24.45
CA LYS A 4 1.39 -26.55 -23.30
C LYS A 4 1.02 -25.16 -22.80
N ILE A 5 0.07 -25.16 -21.88
CA ILE A 5 -0.23 -24.05 -21.00
C ILE A 5 0.77 -24.20 -19.86
N ASP A 6 1.85 -23.43 -19.92
CA ASP A 6 2.71 -23.17 -18.75
C ASP A 6 2.77 -21.65 -18.58
N ILE A 7 1.56 -21.10 -18.46
CA ILE A 7 1.26 -19.73 -18.06
C ILE A 7 1.56 -19.59 -16.56
N ASP A 8 2.42 -18.62 -16.26
CA ASP A 8 2.35 -17.79 -15.05
C ASP A 8 2.39 -18.51 -13.68
N LYS A 9 3.50 -19.19 -13.36
CA LYS A 9 3.88 -19.45 -11.95
C LYS A 9 5.25 -18.90 -11.56
N LYS A 10 5.98 -18.30 -12.50
CA LYS A 10 7.36 -17.81 -12.30
C LYS A 10 7.45 -16.35 -11.81
N ASN A 11 6.31 -15.67 -11.61
CA ASN A 11 6.24 -14.28 -11.14
C ASN A 11 5.71 -14.11 -9.70
N MET A 12 5.53 -15.19 -8.93
CA MET A 12 4.88 -15.12 -7.61
C MET A 12 5.74 -14.50 -6.49
N ILE A 13 6.97 -14.10 -6.79
CA ILE A 13 7.82 -13.26 -5.91
C ILE A 13 8.45 -12.16 -6.79
N LYS A 14 7.62 -11.39 -7.51
CA LYS A 14 8.13 -10.15 -8.10
C LYS A 14 8.35 -9.18 -6.95
N MET A 15 9.60 -9.11 -6.50
CA MET A 15 10.22 -8.02 -5.74
C MET A 15 9.23 -7.19 -4.94
N LEU A 16 9.06 -7.53 -3.66
CA LEU A 16 8.39 -6.65 -2.71
C LEU A 16 9.34 -5.50 -2.37
N SER A 17 9.67 -4.71 -3.38
CA SER A 17 10.54 -3.55 -3.25
C SER A 17 9.69 -2.38 -2.72
N PRO A 18 10.20 -1.60 -1.75
CA PRO A 18 9.52 -0.41 -1.26
C PRO A 18 9.09 0.52 -2.41
N GLU A 19 9.92 0.62 -3.44
CA GLU A 19 9.66 1.46 -4.61
C GLU A 19 8.40 1.03 -5.38
N THR A 20 8.28 -0.27 -5.68
CA THR A 20 7.12 -0.83 -6.39
C THR A 20 5.85 -0.69 -5.55
N PHE A 21 5.93 -0.99 -4.25
CA PHE A 21 4.83 -0.80 -3.32
C PHE A 21 4.29 0.63 -3.35
N ASN A 22 5.18 1.64 -3.28
CA ASN A 22 4.77 3.04 -3.28
C ASN A 22 4.09 3.46 -4.61
N ILE A 23 4.56 2.95 -5.76
CA ILE A 23 3.96 3.25 -7.07
C ILE A 23 2.58 2.61 -7.20
N ASP A 24 2.45 1.34 -6.84
CA ASP A 24 1.19 0.61 -6.96
C ASP A 24 0.13 1.19 -6.03
N VAL A 25 0.48 1.44 -4.76
CA VAL A 25 -0.42 2.08 -3.79
C VAL A 25 -0.83 3.48 -4.25
N LYS A 26 0.09 4.28 -4.81
CA LYS A 26 -0.24 5.60 -5.33
C LYS A 26 -1.19 5.55 -6.53
N THR A 27 -1.04 4.54 -7.38
CA THR A 27 -1.93 4.31 -8.53
C THR A 27 -3.32 3.88 -8.07
N LEU A 28 -3.39 3.07 -7.03
CA LEU A 28 -4.64 2.66 -6.39
C LEU A 28 -5.32 3.84 -5.68
N ALA A 29 -4.53 4.69 -4.99
CA ALA A 29 -5.01 5.86 -4.27
C ALA A 29 -5.62 6.95 -5.18
N ASP A 30 -5.40 6.90 -6.48
CA ASP A 30 -6.09 7.77 -7.46
C ASP A 30 -7.57 7.41 -7.61
N LYS A 31 -7.93 6.15 -7.32
CA LYS A 31 -9.28 5.60 -7.51
C LYS A 31 -10.02 5.33 -6.20
N MET A 32 -9.31 5.22 -5.09
CA MET A 32 -9.87 4.91 -3.77
C MET A 32 -9.08 5.62 -2.66
N PRO A 33 -9.66 5.75 -1.45
CA PRO A 33 -8.94 6.25 -0.28
C PRO A 33 -7.58 5.55 -0.08
N LEU A 34 -6.58 6.27 0.43
CA LEU A 34 -5.22 5.72 0.55
C LEU A 34 -5.19 4.55 1.53
N MET A 35 -5.97 4.61 2.62
CA MET A 35 -6.21 3.49 3.54
C MET A 35 -6.66 2.22 2.79
N ASP A 36 -7.71 2.35 1.95
CA ASP A 36 -8.26 1.22 1.19
C ASP A 36 -7.27 0.72 0.13
N ALA A 37 -6.53 1.64 -0.52
CA ALA A 37 -5.51 1.29 -1.49
C ALA A 37 -4.40 0.41 -0.88
N ILE A 38 -3.97 0.72 0.33
CA ILE A 38 -2.97 -0.07 1.07
C ILE A 38 -3.55 -1.44 1.44
N LEU A 39 -4.78 -1.49 1.96
CA LEU A 39 -5.43 -2.76 2.31
C LEU A 39 -5.57 -3.66 1.09
N HIS A 40 -6.08 -3.12 -0.02
CA HIS A 40 -6.28 -3.85 -1.26
C HIS A 40 -4.96 -4.42 -1.80
N TYR A 41 -3.89 -3.62 -1.78
CA TYR A 41 -2.56 -4.10 -2.16
C TYR A 41 -2.10 -5.25 -1.24
N CYS A 42 -2.29 -5.11 0.07
CA CYS A 42 -1.92 -6.17 1.02
C CYS A 42 -2.71 -7.46 0.79
N GLU A 43 -4.01 -7.37 0.50
CA GLU A 43 -4.87 -8.53 0.22
C GLU A 43 -4.46 -9.27 -1.05
N LEU A 44 -4.19 -8.53 -2.14
CA LEU A 44 -3.78 -9.11 -3.43
C LEU A 44 -2.46 -9.87 -3.32
N HIS A 45 -1.52 -9.32 -2.54
CA HIS A 45 -0.18 -9.89 -2.37
C HIS A 45 -0.06 -10.82 -1.15
N LYS A 46 -1.16 -11.01 -0.39
CA LYS A 46 -1.17 -11.70 0.91
C LYS A 46 -0.03 -11.21 1.83
N LEU A 47 0.15 -9.90 1.87
CA LEU A 47 1.19 -9.23 2.62
C LEU A 47 0.73 -8.95 4.05
N GLU A 48 1.57 -9.24 5.02
CA GLU A 48 1.29 -8.89 6.42
C GLU A 48 1.37 -7.38 6.64
N TYR A 49 0.46 -6.85 7.46
CA TYR A 49 0.36 -5.42 7.73
C TYR A 49 1.64 -4.82 8.32
N GLU A 50 2.36 -5.57 9.16
CA GLU A 50 3.65 -5.14 9.70
C GLU A 50 4.71 -4.97 8.60
N THR A 51 4.74 -5.90 7.64
CA THR A 51 5.65 -5.82 6.50
C THR A 51 5.27 -4.66 5.58
N ALA A 52 3.98 -4.48 5.30
CA ALA A 52 3.50 -3.32 4.54
C ALA A 52 3.91 -2.00 5.20
N ALA A 53 3.72 -1.87 6.52
CA ALA A 53 4.12 -0.69 7.28
C ALA A 53 5.62 -0.37 7.18
N SER A 54 6.46 -1.39 7.04
CA SER A 54 7.91 -1.24 6.82
C SER A 54 8.27 -0.73 5.41
N LEU A 55 7.43 -1.00 4.41
CA LEU A 55 7.66 -0.67 3.00
C LEU A 55 7.07 0.66 2.57
N ILE A 56 6.09 1.18 3.33
CA ILE A 56 5.49 2.50 3.09
C ILE A 56 6.54 3.60 3.31
N SER A 57 6.72 4.46 2.30
CA SER A 57 7.59 5.64 2.39
C SER A 57 7.10 6.65 3.44
N THR A 58 8.01 7.48 3.95
CA THR A 58 7.67 8.58 4.89
C THR A 58 6.57 9.49 4.34
N ASP A 59 6.56 9.76 3.04
CA ASP A 59 5.56 10.62 2.41
C ASP A 59 4.16 9.98 2.43
N LEU A 60 4.04 8.70 2.07
CA LEU A 60 2.78 7.96 2.17
C LEU A 60 2.29 7.85 3.62
N LYS A 61 3.19 7.65 4.60
CA LYS A 61 2.80 7.65 6.03
C LYS A 61 2.19 8.98 6.45
N ARG A 62 2.70 10.09 5.93
CA ARG A 62 2.15 11.43 6.19
C ARG A 62 0.77 11.61 5.57
N VAL A 63 0.58 11.17 4.32
CA VAL A 63 -0.73 11.23 3.66
C VAL A 63 -1.74 10.32 4.37
N LEU A 64 -1.34 9.11 4.72
CA LEU A 64 -2.15 8.14 5.45
C LEU A 64 -2.61 8.68 6.80
N ARG A 65 -1.69 9.30 7.54
CA ARG A 65 -2.00 9.96 8.81
C ARG A 65 -2.99 11.11 8.61
N LYS A 66 -2.77 11.96 7.60
CA LYS A 66 -3.66 13.09 7.29
C LYS A 66 -5.07 12.62 6.97
N GLU A 67 -5.20 11.58 6.16
CA GLU A 67 -6.49 10.96 5.84
C GLU A 67 -7.15 10.37 7.10
N ALA A 68 -6.38 9.71 7.97
CA ALA A 68 -6.88 9.20 9.24
C ALA A 68 -7.37 10.31 10.20
N GLU A 69 -6.68 11.45 10.21
CA GLU A 69 -7.07 12.63 11.00
C GLU A 69 -8.35 13.27 10.41
N GLU A 70 -8.44 13.39 9.08
CA GLU A 70 -9.62 13.92 8.37
C GLU A 70 -10.87 13.05 8.59
N LEU A 71 -10.69 11.73 8.63
CA LEU A 71 -11.75 10.76 8.89
C LEU A 71 -12.03 10.55 10.40
N ASN A 72 -11.36 11.32 11.28
CA ASN A 72 -11.48 11.21 12.75
C ASN A 72 -11.16 9.82 13.32
N PHE A 73 -10.34 9.02 12.62
CA PHE A 73 -9.87 7.72 13.12
C PHE A 73 -8.76 7.88 14.16
N ILE A 74 -7.98 8.95 14.08
CA ILE A 74 -6.93 9.28 15.05
C ILE A 74 -7.04 10.75 15.46
N GLN A 75 -6.63 11.05 16.69
CA GLN A 75 -6.53 12.44 17.13
C GLN A 75 -5.43 13.16 16.35
N ALA A 76 -5.75 14.33 15.82
CA ALA A 76 -4.75 15.23 15.27
C ALA A 76 -3.76 15.57 16.37
N THR A 77 -2.47 15.29 16.14
CA THR A 77 -1.45 15.77 17.08
C THR A 77 -1.35 17.28 16.90
N SER A 78 -1.72 18.04 17.93
CA SER A 78 -1.46 19.48 17.97
C SER A 78 0.01 19.73 17.64
N LYS A 79 0.27 20.32 16.47
CA LYS A 79 1.61 20.80 16.15
C LYS A 79 1.91 21.92 17.14
N LEU A 80 3.00 21.80 17.89
CA LEU A 80 3.48 22.91 18.69
C LEU A 80 3.65 24.12 17.75
N PRO A 81 3.02 25.27 18.04
CA PRO A 81 3.34 26.48 17.32
C PRO A 81 4.83 26.78 17.58
N ILE A 82 5.62 26.83 16.50
CA ILE A 82 6.99 27.35 16.53
C ILE A 82 7.00 28.86 16.54
#